data_AF-A0A257VLH2-F1
#
_entry.id   AF-A0A257VLH2-F1
#
_cell.length_a   1.000
_cell.length_b   1.000
_cell.length_c   1.000
_cell.angle_alpha   90.00
_cell.angle_beta   90.00
_cell.angle_gamma   90.00
#
_symmetry.space_group_name_H-M   'P 1'
#
loop_
_entity.id
_entity.type
_entity.pdbx_description
1 polymer ?
#
loop_
_entity_poly.entity_id
_entity_poly.type
_entity_poly.pdbx_seq_one_letter_code
_entity_poly.pdbx_strand_id
1 'polypeptide(L)'
;SFRIFGLEFARWREGELRGGFEDRRLLHPRDLPELRAVAAELASLRREPGSLLQRRSPEAWLEMRVRESLTTLDARLCPEPVYGQVPAMAGVDRGIADLLAIERSGRLAVLEIKATEDIHLPLQALDYWMRVASHAEAGDFAACGYFPGHTVASTRPRLLLIAPALEFHPTTETILGFFSSVIPVERLGVGLEWREELRLLFRLHGAERPA
;
A
#
# COMPACT_ATOMS: atom_id res chain seq x y z
N SER A 1 4.57 -7.19 12.09
CA SER A 1 3.40 -7.77 12.78
C SER A 1 2.85 -8.93 11.96
N PHE A 2 1.93 -9.72 12.50
CA PHE A 2 1.31 -10.88 11.84
C PHE A 2 -0.08 -10.50 11.35
N ARG A 3 -0.35 -10.79 10.07
CA ARG A 3 -1.56 -10.35 9.37
C ARG A 3 -2.18 -11.51 8.58
N ILE A 4 -3.51 -11.52 8.47
CA ILE A 4 -4.28 -12.37 7.57
C ILE A 4 -5.07 -11.46 6.63
N PHE A 5 -4.78 -11.52 5.32
CA PHE A 5 -5.39 -10.65 4.32
C PHE A 5 -5.35 -9.16 4.72
N GLY A 6 -4.17 -8.69 5.17
CA GLY A 6 -3.94 -7.33 5.65
C GLY A 6 -4.40 -7.05 7.10
N LEU A 7 -5.30 -7.86 7.65
CA LEU A 7 -5.80 -7.68 9.01
C LEU A 7 -4.80 -8.18 10.05
N GLU A 8 -4.33 -7.28 10.91
CA GLU A 8 -3.39 -7.63 11.97
C GLU A 8 -4.08 -8.32 13.15
N PHE A 9 -3.61 -9.52 13.50
CA PHE A 9 -4.13 -10.32 14.63
C PHE A 9 -3.08 -10.61 15.70
N ALA A 10 -1.80 -10.37 15.41
CA ALA A 10 -0.73 -10.41 16.40
C ALA A 10 0.42 -9.48 16.04
N ARG A 11 1.22 -9.10 17.04
CA ARG A 11 2.40 -8.25 16.87
C ARG A 11 3.48 -8.67 17.85
N TRP A 12 4.70 -8.85 17.34
CA TRP A 12 5.90 -8.92 18.15
C TRP A 12 6.47 -7.52 18.33
N ARG A 13 6.72 -7.10 19.56
CA ARG A 13 7.35 -5.81 19.88
C ARG A 13 8.07 -5.94 21.22
N GLU A 14 9.30 -5.41 21.30
CA GLU A 14 10.07 -5.33 22.55
C GLU A 14 10.20 -6.68 23.30
N GLY A 15 10.30 -7.79 22.55
CA GLY A 15 10.42 -9.14 23.12
C GLY A 15 9.10 -9.79 23.53
N GLU A 16 7.97 -9.11 23.36
CA GLU A 16 6.64 -9.61 23.68
C GLU A 16 5.84 -9.94 22.42
N LEU A 17 5.15 -11.09 22.42
CA LEU A 17 4.10 -11.39 21.46
C LEU A 17 2.76 -10.99 22.04
N ARG A 18 2.06 -10.07 21.40
CA ARG A 18 0.67 -9.74 21.74
C ARG A 18 -0.25 -10.16 20.61
N GLY A 19 -1.38 -10.79 20.92
CA GLY A 19 -2.35 -11.21 19.92
C GLY A 19 -3.78 -11.12 20.41
N GLY A 20 -4.70 -11.16 19.45
CA GLY A 20 -6.12 -10.92 19.65
C GLY A 20 -6.69 -10.04 18.53
N PHE A 21 -8.01 -10.10 18.37
CA PHE A 21 -8.77 -9.28 17.44
C PHE A 21 -9.47 -8.19 18.27
N GLU A 22 -9.11 -6.92 18.03
CA GLU A 22 -9.48 -5.74 18.84
C GLU A 22 -8.83 -5.69 20.23
N ASP A 23 -9.06 -6.69 21.09
CA ASP A 23 -8.44 -6.79 22.41
C ASP A 23 -7.16 -7.63 22.37
N ARG A 24 -6.01 -6.96 22.52
CA ARG A 24 -4.71 -7.64 22.47
C ARG A 24 -4.23 -8.02 23.85
N ARG A 25 -3.96 -9.31 24.04
CA ARG A 25 -3.32 -9.85 25.25
C ARG A 25 -1.91 -10.32 24.97
N LEU A 26 -1.08 -10.34 26.02
CA LEU A 26 0.23 -11.00 25.99
C LEU A 26 0.02 -12.51 25.76
N LEU A 27 0.79 -13.08 24.85
CA LEU A 27 0.78 -14.50 24.53
C LEU A 27 2.07 -15.15 25.02
N HIS A 28 1.94 -16.29 25.69
CA HIS A 28 3.04 -17.16 26.06
C HIS A 28 3.14 -18.33 25.07
N PRO A 29 4.24 -19.13 25.09
CA PRO A 29 4.39 -20.28 24.19
C PRO A 29 3.22 -21.28 24.23
N ARG A 30 2.56 -21.42 25.39
CA ARG A 30 1.36 -22.25 25.57
C ARG A 30 0.12 -21.76 24.80
N ASP A 31 0.05 -20.47 24.47
CA ASP A 31 -1.08 -19.86 23.75
C ASP A 31 -0.92 -19.98 22.21
N LEU A 32 0.24 -20.44 21.72
CA LEU A 32 0.51 -20.52 20.28
C LEU A 32 -0.45 -21.45 19.50
N PRO A 33 -0.89 -22.61 20.03
CA PRO A 33 -1.89 -23.43 19.34
C PRO A 33 -3.24 -22.70 19.18
N GLU A 34 -3.69 -21.99 20.21
CA GLU A 34 -4.93 -21.19 20.18
C GLU A 34 -4.80 -20.06 19.14
N LEU A 35 -3.67 -19.35 19.14
CA LEU A 35 -3.39 -18.31 18.15
C LEU A 35 -3.47 -18.83 16.70
N ARG A 36 -2.97 -20.05 16.45
CA ARG A 36 -3.06 -20.69 15.12
C ARG A 36 -4.52 -21.01 14.76
N ALA A 37 -5.32 -21.49 15.70
CA ALA A 37 -6.74 -21.75 15.48
C ALA A 37 -7.50 -20.46 15.13
N VAL A 38 -7.27 -19.39 15.90
CA VAL A 38 -7.83 -18.06 15.61
C VAL A 38 -7.39 -17.55 14.23
N ALA A 39 -6.12 -17.69 13.88
CA ALA A 39 -5.63 -17.28 12.56
C ALA A 39 -6.33 -18.04 11.42
N ALA A 40 -6.54 -19.35 11.57
CA ALA A 40 -7.26 -20.17 10.59
C ALA A 40 -8.74 -19.78 10.48
N GLU A 41 -9.40 -19.53 11.60
CA GLU A 41 -10.79 -19.07 11.64
C GLU A 41 -10.94 -17.68 10.98
N LEU A 42 -10.07 -16.73 11.31
CA LEU A 42 -10.00 -15.41 10.67
C LEU A 42 -9.81 -15.53 9.14
N ALA A 43 -8.96 -16.45 8.69
CA ALA A 43 -8.74 -16.68 7.27
C ALA A 43 -9.96 -17.28 6.55
N SER A 44 -10.76 -18.09 7.25
CA SER A 44 -12.02 -18.61 6.73
C SER A 44 -13.06 -17.50 6.66
N LEU A 45 -13.33 -16.83 7.79
CA LEU A 45 -14.37 -15.81 7.91
C LEU A 45 -14.12 -14.58 7.04
N ARG A 46 -12.86 -14.22 6.74
CA ARG A 46 -12.56 -13.11 5.83
C ARG A 46 -12.87 -13.45 4.36
N ARG A 47 -12.73 -14.71 3.97
CA ARG A 47 -13.06 -15.17 2.61
C ARG A 47 -14.55 -15.43 2.41
N GLU A 48 -15.27 -15.69 3.50
CA GLU A 48 -16.71 -15.89 3.46
C GLU A 48 -17.45 -14.64 2.93
N PRO A 49 -18.17 -14.75 1.80
CA PRO A 49 -18.95 -13.65 1.25
C PRO A 49 -19.97 -13.11 2.25
N GLY A 50 -19.99 -11.78 2.45
CA GLY A 50 -20.97 -11.10 3.30
C GLY A 50 -20.61 -11.04 4.79
N SER A 51 -19.56 -11.74 5.22
CA SER A 51 -19.01 -11.66 6.58
C SER A 51 -18.60 -10.23 6.95
N LEU A 52 -18.80 -9.86 8.22
CA LEU A 52 -18.33 -8.57 8.74
C LEU A 52 -16.80 -8.43 8.64
N LEU A 53 -16.08 -9.54 8.81
CA LEU A 53 -14.62 -9.54 8.73
C LEU A 53 -14.12 -9.35 7.29
N GLN A 54 -14.89 -9.74 6.28
CA GLN A 54 -14.56 -9.48 4.87
C GLN A 54 -14.51 -7.98 4.56
N ARG A 55 -15.37 -7.19 5.20
CA ARG A 55 -15.46 -5.73 5.04
C ARG A 55 -14.44 -4.94 5.86
N ARG A 56 -13.75 -5.56 6.82
CA ARG A 56 -12.79 -4.87 7.70
C ARG A 56 -11.44 -4.65 7.02
N SER A 57 -10.96 -3.41 7.10
CA SER A 57 -9.65 -2.97 6.57
C SER A 57 -9.43 -3.37 5.11
N PRO A 58 -10.32 -2.97 4.19
CA PRO A 58 -10.24 -3.37 2.79
C PRO A 58 -8.97 -2.83 2.12
N GLU A 59 -8.48 -1.66 2.50
CA GLU A 59 -7.22 -1.09 2.00
C GLU A 59 -6.02 -1.95 2.37
N ALA A 60 -5.97 -2.49 3.59
CA ALA A 60 -4.88 -3.37 4.02
C ALA A 60 -4.87 -4.70 3.25
N TRP A 61 -6.05 -5.20 2.86
CA TRP A 61 -6.14 -6.37 1.99
C TRP A 61 -5.66 -6.03 0.59
N LEU A 62 -6.13 -4.92 0.02
CA LEU A 62 -5.69 -4.48 -1.31
C LEU A 62 -4.18 -4.22 -1.34
N GLU A 63 -3.61 -3.60 -0.29
CA GLU A 63 -2.16 -3.41 -0.13
C GLU A 63 -1.40 -4.73 -0.14
N MET A 64 -1.89 -5.73 0.60
CA MET A 64 -1.31 -7.07 0.57
C MET A 64 -1.30 -7.64 -0.86
N ARG A 65 -2.41 -7.52 -1.59
CA ARG A 65 -2.52 -7.99 -2.98
C ARG A 65 -1.59 -7.23 -3.92
N VAL A 66 -1.46 -5.91 -3.75
CA VAL A 66 -0.54 -5.07 -4.50
C VAL A 66 0.91 -5.50 -4.28
N ARG A 67 1.30 -5.82 -3.04
CA ARG A 67 2.64 -6.34 -2.72
C ARG A 67 2.90 -7.69 -3.40
N GLU A 68 1.94 -8.61 -3.34
CA GLU A 68 2.06 -9.94 -3.98
C GLU A 68 2.18 -9.85 -5.52
N SER A 69 1.54 -8.86 -6.14
CA SER A 69 1.43 -8.74 -7.59
C SER A 69 2.15 -7.51 -8.16
N LEU A 70 3.14 -6.96 -7.45
CA LEU A 70 3.73 -5.66 -7.77
C LEU A 70 4.32 -5.58 -9.17
N THR A 71 5.08 -6.60 -9.58
CA THR A 71 5.69 -6.68 -10.92
C THR A 71 4.68 -6.99 -12.02
N THR A 72 3.55 -7.61 -11.67
CA THR A 72 2.44 -7.86 -12.60
C THR A 72 1.69 -6.55 -12.86
N LEU A 73 1.52 -5.71 -11.84
CA LEU A 73 0.97 -4.37 -12.00
C LEU A 73 1.90 -3.48 -12.81
N ASP A 74 3.20 -3.48 -12.50
CA ASP A 74 4.19 -2.68 -13.20
C ASP A 74 5.56 -3.38 -13.22
N ALA A 75 5.97 -3.87 -14.39
CA ALA A 75 7.21 -4.63 -14.57
C ALA A 75 8.49 -3.82 -14.29
N ARG A 76 8.39 -2.48 -14.22
CA ARG A 76 9.52 -1.60 -13.85
C ARG A 76 9.87 -1.71 -12.38
N LEU A 77 8.90 -2.04 -11.52
CA LEU A 77 9.10 -2.14 -10.07
C LEU A 77 9.92 -3.39 -9.72
N CYS A 78 10.73 -3.27 -8.68
CA CYS A 78 11.37 -4.40 -8.02
C CYS A 78 10.37 -5.05 -7.06
N PRO A 79 10.31 -6.39 -7.00
CA PRO A 79 9.39 -7.09 -6.08
C PRO A 79 9.74 -6.81 -4.61
N GLU A 80 11.03 -6.63 -4.31
CA GLU A 80 11.53 -6.29 -2.99
C GLU A 80 12.80 -5.40 -3.09
N PRO A 81 13.07 -4.55 -2.07
CA PRO A 81 12.23 -4.31 -0.90
C PRO A 81 11.08 -3.33 -1.21
N VAL A 82 9.96 -3.49 -0.51
CA VAL A 82 8.79 -2.59 -0.58
C VAL A 82 8.43 -2.18 0.84
N TYR A 83 8.51 -0.89 1.13
CA TYR A 83 8.20 -0.37 2.45
C TYR A 83 6.74 0.04 2.53
N GLY A 84 6.07 -0.27 3.65
CA GLY A 84 4.93 0.59 4.04
C GLY A 84 5.48 1.96 4.46
N GLN A 85 4.62 2.96 4.63
CA GLN A 85 4.99 4.32 5.07
C GLN A 85 6.28 4.36 5.89
N VAL A 86 7.27 5.10 5.37
CA VAL A 86 8.60 5.17 5.98
C VAL A 86 8.56 6.18 7.12
N PRO A 87 8.59 5.76 8.41
CA PRO A 87 8.31 6.66 9.53
C PRO A 87 9.33 7.79 9.66
N ALA A 88 10.60 7.54 9.30
CA ALA A 88 11.65 8.56 9.29
C ALA A 88 11.40 9.69 8.27
N MET A 89 10.54 9.44 7.28
CA MET A 89 10.18 10.37 6.21
C MET A 89 8.70 10.80 6.31
N ALA A 90 7.99 10.33 7.34
CA ALA A 90 6.59 10.63 7.58
C ALA A 90 6.45 11.59 8.79
N GLY A 91 5.75 12.70 8.60
CA GLY A 91 5.21 13.51 9.71
C GLY A 91 4.05 12.83 10.44
N VAL A 92 3.58 13.46 11.52
CA VAL A 92 2.51 12.93 12.39
C VAL A 92 1.22 12.66 11.60
N ASP A 93 0.77 11.40 11.68
CA ASP A 93 -0.56 10.87 11.34
C ASP A 93 -1.02 10.95 9.87
N ARG A 94 -0.83 9.87 9.10
CA ARG A 94 -1.44 9.66 7.77
C ARG A 94 -1.79 8.19 7.50
N GLY A 95 -2.64 7.98 6.50
CA GLY A 95 -3.39 6.74 6.22
C GLY A 95 -2.55 5.47 6.09
N ILE A 96 -3.20 4.33 6.37
CA ILE A 96 -2.55 3.04 6.67
C ILE A 96 -1.90 2.36 5.44
N ALA A 97 -2.14 2.84 4.20
CA ALA A 97 -2.01 2.02 3.00
C ALA A 97 -0.99 2.49 1.95
N ASP A 98 -0.09 3.42 2.27
CA ASP A 98 0.88 3.93 1.30
C ASP A 98 2.10 3.01 1.23
N LEU A 99 2.54 2.67 0.02
CA LEU A 99 3.77 1.93 -0.23
C LEU A 99 4.83 2.81 -0.86
N LEU A 100 6.08 2.53 -0.51
CA LEU A 100 7.25 3.03 -1.21
C LEU A 100 8.00 1.86 -1.82
N ALA A 101 8.06 1.84 -3.15
CA ALA A 101 8.78 0.86 -3.95
C ALA A 101 9.93 1.53 -4.71
N ILE A 102 10.79 0.70 -5.29
CA ILE A 102 11.87 1.12 -6.17
C ILE A 102 11.74 0.41 -7.52
N GLU A 103 12.04 1.13 -8.59
CA GLU A 103 12.19 0.56 -9.91
C GLU A 103 13.56 -0.10 -10.10
N ARG A 104 13.67 -0.98 -11.08
CA ARG A 104 14.96 -1.53 -11.54
C ARG A 104 15.95 -0.45 -11.99
N SER A 105 15.44 0.73 -12.36
CA SER A 105 16.22 1.91 -12.73
C SER A 105 16.81 2.67 -11.52
N GLY A 106 16.40 2.31 -10.30
CA GLY A 106 16.71 3.05 -9.08
C GLY A 106 15.73 4.18 -8.75
N ARG A 107 14.81 4.52 -9.66
CA ARG A 107 13.78 5.53 -9.43
C ARG A 107 12.75 5.04 -8.41
N LEU A 108 12.39 5.89 -7.44
CA LEU A 108 11.37 5.55 -6.46
C LEU A 108 9.95 5.64 -7.03
N ALA A 109 9.02 4.90 -6.43
CA ALA A 109 7.59 4.98 -6.71
C ALA A 109 6.80 4.99 -5.40
N VAL A 110 5.96 6.02 -5.23
CA VAL A 110 4.96 6.12 -4.18
C VAL A 110 3.66 5.51 -4.71
N LEU A 111 3.11 4.54 -3.99
CA LEU A 111 1.86 3.90 -4.33
C LEU A 111 0.83 4.26 -3.25
N GLU A 112 -0.21 4.97 -3.64
CA GLU A 112 -1.36 5.27 -2.80
C GLU A 112 -2.48 4.30 -3.15
N ILE A 113 -3.05 3.62 -2.15
CA ILE A 113 -4.01 2.54 -2.34
C ILE A 113 -5.35 2.89 -1.70
N LYS A 114 -6.44 2.78 -2.46
CA LYS A 114 -7.81 2.87 -1.95
C LYS A 114 -8.66 1.71 -2.42
N ALA A 115 -9.34 1.05 -1.49
CA ALA A 115 -10.23 -0.07 -1.81
C ALA A 115 -11.69 0.35 -2.04
N THR A 116 -12.04 1.59 -1.69
CA THR A 116 -13.35 2.22 -1.87
C THR A 116 -13.16 3.64 -2.36
N GLU A 117 -14.20 4.22 -2.95
CA GLU A 117 -14.20 5.61 -3.40
C GLU A 117 -13.74 6.60 -2.32
N ASP A 118 -12.77 7.45 -2.67
CA ASP A 118 -12.26 8.53 -1.81
C ASP A 118 -11.86 9.76 -2.65
N ILE A 119 -12.51 10.88 -2.38
CA ILE A 119 -12.23 12.18 -3.01
C ILE A 119 -10.85 12.75 -2.64
N HIS A 120 -10.31 12.38 -1.49
CA HIS A 120 -9.04 12.88 -0.98
C HIS A 120 -7.83 12.12 -1.51
N LEU A 121 -8.05 10.99 -2.21
CA LEU A 121 -7.01 10.10 -2.70
C LEU A 121 -5.85 10.85 -3.39
N PRO A 122 -6.07 11.74 -4.37
CA PRO A 122 -4.95 12.41 -5.05
C PRO A 122 -4.14 13.32 -4.13
N LEU A 123 -4.80 14.04 -3.21
CA LEU A 123 -4.14 15.00 -2.32
C LEU A 123 -3.36 14.29 -1.20
N GLN A 124 -3.88 13.18 -0.69
CA GLN A 124 -3.17 12.31 0.26
C GLN A 124 -1.88 11.77 -0.36
N ALA A 125 -1.99 11.24 -1.58
CA ALA A 125 -0.87 10.72 -2.34
C ALA A 125 0.19 11.80 -2.62
N LEU A 126 -0.24 13.00 -3.02
CA LEU A 126 0.65 14.13 -3.31
C LEU A 126 1.44 14.57 -2.07
N ASP A 127 0.78 14.65 -0.92
CA ASP A 127 1.42 15.08 0.33
C ASP A 127 2.56 14.14 0.75
N TYR A 128 2.37 12.82 0.62
CA TYR A 128 3.45 11.87 0.87
C TYR A 128 4.52 11.94 -0.23
N TRP A 129 4.11 12.01 -1.50
CA TRP A 129 5.01 12.13 -2.63
C TRP A 129 5.98 13.32 -2.51
N MET A 130 5.50 14.49 -2.08
CA MET A 130 6.36 15.68 -1.90
C MET A 130 7.49 15.44 -0.91
N ARG A 131 7.23 14.69 0.17
CA ARG A 131 8.24 14.34 1.17
C ARG A 131 9.25 13.35 0.61
N VAL A 132 8.77 12.29 -0.03
CA VAL A 132 9.64 11.30 -0.69
C VAL A 132 10.51 11.97 -1.75
N ALA A 133 9.94 12.87 -2.56
CA ALA A 133 10.67 13.61 -3.57
C ALA A 133 11.79 14.45 -2.95
N SER A 134 11.49 15.23 -1.90
CA SER A 134 12.50 16.03 -1.19
C SER A 134 13.63 15.16 -0.62
N HIS A 135 13.30 14.03 0.02
CA HIS A 135 14.30 13.12 0.60
C HIS A 135 15.10 12.36 -0.47
N ALA A 136 14.50 12.05 -1.62
CA ALA A 136 15.19 11.45 -2.76
C ALA A 136 16.19 12.43 -3.39
N GLU A 137 15.80 13.69 -3.56
CA GLU A 137 16.68 14.77 -4.04
C GLU A 137 17.85 15.02 -3.07
N ALA A 138 17.62 14.92 -1.76
CA ALA A 138 18.66 15.05 -0.73
C ALA A 138 19.57 13.82 -0.56
N GLY A 139 19.20 12.67 -1.14
CA GLY A 139 19.94 11.41 -1.00
C GLY A 139 19.72 10.67 0.33
N ASP A 140 18.70 11.05 1.10
CA ASP A 140 18.47 10.55 2.46
C ASP A 140 18.18 9.05 2.50
N PHE A 141 17.53 8.49 1.47
CA PHE A 141 17.24 7.06 1.39
C PHE A 141 18.52 6.22 1.40
N ALA A 142 19.53 6.61 0.61
CA ALA A 142 20.81 5.92 0.59
C ALA A 142 21.57 6.13 1.91
N ALA A 143 21.56 7.36 2.45
CA ALA A 143 22.23 7.69 3.70
C ALA A 143 21.66 6.92 4.91
N CYS A 144 20.33 6.68 4.93
CA CYS A 144 19.65 5.90 5.96
C CYS A 144 19.61 4.38 5.69
N GLY A 145 20.21 3.90 4.59
CA GLY A 145 20.28 2.47 4.27
C GLY A 145 18.98 1.85 3.75
N TYR A 146 18.05 2.66 3.22
CA TYR A 146 16.87 2.14 2.53
C TYR A 146 17.24 1.52 1.18
N PHE A 147 16.44 0.56 0.74
CA PHE A 147 16.63 -0.19 -0.51
C PHE A 147 18.01 -0.85 -0.65
N PRO A 148 18.44 -1.68 0.34
CA PRO A 148 19.74 -2.35 0.28
C PRO A 148 19.89 -3.18 -1.00
N GLY A 149 21.06 -3.09 -1.63
CA GLY A 149 21.36 -3.75 -2.90
C GLY A 149 20.88 -2.99 -4.14
N HIS A 150 20.22 -1.84 -3.99
CA HIS A 150 19.81 -0.97 -5.09
C HIS A 150 20.48 0.40 -4.99
N THR A 151 20.78 1.01 -6.13
CA THR A 151 21.21 2.41 -6.19
C THR A 151 19.98 3.29 -6.32
N VAL A 152 19.63 4.03 -5.27
CA VAL A 152 18.50 4.97 -5.31
C VAL A 152 18.87 6.18 -6.16
N ALA A 153 18.09 6.43 -7.22
CA ALA A 153 18.28 7.58 -8.09
C ALA A 153 17.72 8.86 -7.45
N SER A 154 18.37 10.00 -7.67
CA SER A 154 17.87 11.33 -7.26
C SER A 154 16.75 11.87 -8.17
N THR A 155 16.22 11.03 -9.06
CA THR A 155 15.13 11.42 -9.95
C THR A 155 13.81 11.44 -9.19
N ARG A 156 12.91 12.36 -9.60
CA ARG A 156 11.61 12.49 -8.93
C ARG A 156 10.83 11.18 -8.93
N PRO A 157 10.26 10.76 -7.79
CA PRO A 157 9.51 9.52 -7.72
C PRO A 157 8.30 9.51 -8.65
N ARG A 158 7.82 8.32 -9.02
CA ARG A 158 6.47 8.15 -9.61
C ARG A 158 5.40 8.19 -8.54
N LEU A 159 4.19 8.65 -8.91
CA LEU A 159 3.02 8.60 -8.06
C LEU A 159 1.97 7.67 -8.69
N LEU A 160 1.73 6.52 -8.06
CA LEU A 160 0.80 5.51 -8.55
C LEU A 160 -0.43 5.50 -7.66
N LEU A 161 -1.59 5.81 -8.23
CA LEU A 161 -2.87 5.70 -7.54
C LEU A 161 -3.49 4.37 -7.91
N ILE A 162 -3.74 3.51 -6.93
CA ILE A 162 -4.26 2.16 -7.14
C ILE A 162 -5.62 2.03 -6.45
N ALA A 163 -6.65 1.74 -7.23
CA ALA A 163 -7.97 1.47 -6.71
C ALA A 163 -8.73 0.50 -7.64
N PRO A 164 -9.78 -0.18 -7.14
CA PRO A 164 -10.70 -0.88 -8.03
C PRO A 164 -11.21 0.09 -9.11
N ALA A 165 -11.32 -0.38 -10.35
CA ALA A 165 -11.55 0.46 -11.52
C ALA A 165 -12.80 1.34 -11.40
N LEU A 166 -13.83 0.87 -10.70
CA LEU A 166 -15.10 1.58 -10.48
C LEU A 166 -15.13 2.43 -9.20
N GLU A 167 -14.06 2.42 -8.42
CA GLU A 167 -13.95 3.11 -7.11
C GLU A 167 -13.07 4.36 -7.20
N PHE A 168 -12.67 4.80 -8.40
CA PHE A 168 -12.05 6.12 -8.54
C PHE A 168 -13.15 7.19 -8.46
N HIS A 169 -13.03 8.09 -7.48
CA HIS A 169 -13.98 9.19 -7.35
C HIS A 169 -13.99 10.05 -8.62
N PRO A 170 -15.16 10.46 -9.16
CA PRO A 170 -15.27 11.21 -10.41
C PRO A 170 -14.44 12.50 -10.48
N THR A 171 -14.17 13.15 -9.33
CA THR A 171 -13.35 14.36 -9.28
C THR A 171 -11.84 14.09 -9.35
N THR A 172 -11.40 12.84 -9.28
CA THR A 172 -9.97 12.46 -9.33
C THR A 172 -9.30 13.09 -10.55
N GLU A 173 -9.92 13.01 -11.72
CA GLU A 173 -9.40 13.59 -12.97
C GLU A 173 -9.28 15.11 -12.89
N THR A 174 -10.31 15.76 -12.36
CA THR A 174 -10.32 17.22 -12.15
C THR A 174 -9.20 17.65 -11.22
N ILE A 175 -9.00 16.95 -10.09
CA ILE A 175 -7.95 17.26 -9.12
C ILE A 175 -6.57 17.04 -9.75
N LEU A 176 -6.36 15.91 -10.43
CA LEU A 176 -5.10 15.62 -11.12
C LEU A 176 -4.80 16.59 -12.26
N GLY A 177 -5.82 17.22 -12.86
CA GLY A 177 -5.65 18.28 -13.85
C GLY A 177 -4.98 19.54 -13.29
N PHE A 178 -4.99 19.74 -11.97
CA PHE A 178 -4.28 20.83 -11.30
C PHE A 178 -2.85 20.46 -10.89
N PHE A 179 -2.45 19.19 -11.02
CA PHE A 179 -1.10 18.77 -10.66
C PHE A 179 -0.11 19.27 -11.72
N SER A 180 1.05 19.71 -11.27
CA SER A 180 2.12 20.09 -12.19
C SER A 180 2.63 18.88 -12.96
N SER A 181 2.96 19.04 -14.24
CA SER A 181 3.46 17.96 -15.11
C SER A 181 4.79 17.35 -14.65
N VAL A 182 5.48 18.01 -13.72
CA VAL A 182 6.67 17.47 -13.03
C VAL A 182 6.32 16.27 -12.14
N ILE A 183 5.05 16.11 -11.75
CA ILE A 183 4.57 15.02 -10.92
C ILE A 183 4.08 13.90 -11.85
N PRO A 184 4.89 12.85 -12.08
CA PRO A 184 4.51 11.70 -12.92
C PRO A 184 3.44 10.83 -12.25
N VAL A 185 2.17 11.17 -12.45
CA VAL A 185 1.04 10.41 -11.89
C VAL A 185 0.53 9.35 -12.86
N GLU A 186 0.29 8.14 -12.38
CA GLU A 186 -0.45 7.09 -13.09
C GLU A 186 -1.59 6.54 -12.22
N ARG A 187 -2.77 6.36 -12.80
CA ARG A 187 -3.92 5.70 -12.20
C ARG A 187 -3.98 4.25 -12.68
N LEU A 188 -3.97 3.30 -11.74
CA LEU A 188 -4.02 1.87 -11.98
C LEU A 188 -5.36 1.34 -11.48
N GLY A 189 -6.29 1.11 -12.41
CA GLY A 189 -7.59 0.50 -12.12
C GLY A 189 -7.48 -1.01 -12.08
N VAL A 190 -7.81 -1.62 -10.94
CA VAL A 190 -7.81 -3.08 -10.79
C VAL A 190 -9.23 -3.66 -10.83
N GLY A 191 -9.36 -4.96 -11.15
CA GLY A 191 -10.65 -5.65 -11.22
C GLY A 191 -11.41 -5.67 -9.88
N LEU A 192 -12.74 -5.85 -9.93
CA LEU A 192 -13.60 -5.88 -8.73
C LEU A 192 -13.32 -7.10 -7.84
N GLU A 193 -12.84 -8.19 -8.44
CA GLU A 193 -12.46 -9.44 -7.79
C GLU A 193 -11.04 -9.39 -7.19
N TRP A 194 -10.48 -8.19 -6.96
CA TRP A 194 -9.12 -7.97 -6.43
C TRP A 194 -8.82 -8.72 -5.13
N ARG A 195 -9.84 -9.10 -4.35
CA ARG A 195 -9.69 -9.93 -3.15
C ARG A 195 -9.21 -11.34 -3.46
N GLU A 196 -9.57 -11.89 -4.62
CA GLU A 196 -9.14 -13.21 -5.10
C GLU A 196 -7.88 -13.11 -5.94
N GLU A 197 -7.88 -12.21 -6.93
CA GLU A 197 -6.77 -12.03 -7.87
C GLU A 197 -6.65 -10.57 -8.29
N LEU A 198 -5.45 -10.02 -8.22
CA LEU A 198 -5.20 -8.65 -8.64
C LEU A 198 -4.92 -8.58 -10.15
N ARG A 199 -5.88 -8.06 -10.91
CA ARG A 199 -5.75 -7.84 -12.37
C ARG A 199 -5.82 -6.36 -12.70
N LEU A 200 -4.86 -5.86 -13.47
CA LEU A 200 -4.86 -4.50 -13.99
C LEU A 200 -5.84 -4.41 -15.17
N LEU A 201 -6.84 -3.55 -15.06
CA LEU A 201 -7.82 -3.29 -16.12
C LEU A 201 -7.43 -2.10 -16.99
N PHE A 202 -6.90 -1.05 -16.37
CA PHE A 202 -6.42 0.12 -17.11
C PHE A 202 -5.21 0.77 -16.42
N ARG A 203 -4.47 1.52 -17.23
CA ARG A 203 -3.44 2.46 -16.81
C ARG A 203 -3.69 3.77 -17.53
N LEU A 204 -3.85 4.87 -16.78
CA LEU A 204 -4.07 6.22 -17.30
C LEU A 204 -3.05 7.17 -16.70
N HIS A 205 -2.54 8.13 -17.46
CA HIS A 205 -1.59 9.12 -16.95
C HIS A 205 -2.33 10.37 -16.46
N GLY A 206 -2.04 10.80 -15.23
CA GLY A 206 -2.65 11.99 -14.63
C GLY A 206 -4.17 12.05 -14.82
N ALA A 207 -4.62 13.12 -15.48
CA ALA A 207 -6.03 13.42 -15.75
C ALA A 207 -6.58 12.83 -17.06
N GLU A 208 -5.83 11.96 -17.77
CA GLU A 208 -6.33 11.26 -18.95
C GLU A 208 -7.63 10.51 -18.63
N ARG A 209 -8.69 10.68 -19.42
CA ARG A 209 -9.96 9.98 -19.20
C ARG A 209 -9.94 8.58 -19.82
N PRO A 210 -10.64 7.59 -19.24
CA PRO A 210 -10.90 6.33 -19.92
C PRO A 210 -11.57 6.58 -21.29
N ALA A 211 -11.09 5.88 -22.33
CA ALA A 211 -11.64 5.95 -23.67
C ALA A 211 -12.95 5.16 -23.81
#